data_AF-A0A7W7WVG3-F1
#
_entry.id   AF-A0A7W7WVG3-F1
#
_cell.length_a   1.000
_cell.length_b   1.000
_cell.length_c   1.000
_cell.angle_alpha   90.00
_cell.angle_beta   90.00
_cell.angle_gamma   90.00
#
_symmetry.space_group_name_H-M   'P 1'
#
loop_
_entity.id
_entity.type
_entity.pdbx_description
1 polymer ?
#
loop_
_entity_poly.entity_id
_entity_poly.type
_entity_poly.pdbx_seq_one_letter_code
_entity_poly.pdbx_strand_id
1 'polypeptide(L)'
;MNSKLGAATLAAVSIMMLSACSKSTTEGTPAAASHRPAVHTSSPSGDQQPSDNDLDITKYTDKPCDLIKPDQLATLGNLKPAKQGSGPLGPTCTWSAQDPTRDNTYTLSLATKGSTLESMIENVKMDPVFKTTTVGGREAYSTDSTDGTLKCGTGVKTSSKDAIFTQVRLGDEDTEKTGKSCQASERLAAIIIGNLGD
;
A
#
# COMPACT_ATOMS: atom_id res chain seq x y z
N MET A 1 27.79 26.17 36.37
CA MET A 1 26.85 25.99 37.49
C MET A 1 26.15 24.67 37.30
N ASN A 2 26.25 23.81 38.31
CA ASN A 2 25.96 22.38 38.31
C ASN A 2 24.49 22.07 38.66
N SER A 3 24.12 20.80 38.45
CA SER A 3 23.20 19.95 39.24
C SER A 3 21.83 19.71 38.60
N LYS A 4 21.24 18.50 38.57
CA LYS A 4 21.55 17.22 39.24
C LYS A 4 20.78 16.06 38.56
N LEU A 5 21.37 14.86 38.61
CA LEU A 5 20.79 13.54 38.37
C LEU A 5 19.65 13.23 39.35
N GLY A 6 18.67 12.43 38.91
CA GLY A 6 17.76 11.69 39.77
C GLY A 6 17.49 10.29 39.20
N ALA A 7 18.02 9.27 39.86
CA ALA A 7 17.74 7.86 39.62
C ALA A 7 16.94 7.30 40.80
N ALA A 8 15.98 6.40 40.54
CA ALA A 8 15.42 5.51 41.56
C ALA A 8 14.91 4.22 40.92
N THR A 9 15.55 3.12 41.32
CA THR A 9 15.31 1.71 41.01
C THR A 9 14.23 1.14 41.94
N LEU A 10 13.47 0.11 41.53
CA LEU A 10 13.16 -1.09 42.35
C LEU A 10 12.41 -2.16 41.55
N ALA A 11 12.80 -3.41 41.81
CA ALA A 11 12.46 -4.64 41.08
C ALA A 11 11.25 -5.38 41.67
N ALA A 12 10.65 -6.28 40.88
CA ALA A 12 9.87 -7.41 41.40
C ALA A 12 10.00 -8.63 40.49
N VAL A 13 10.48 -9.73 41.10
CA VAL A 13 10.70 -11.07 40.55
C VAL A 13 9.41 -11.89 40.70
N SER A 14 9.08 -12.76 39.74
CA SER A 14 8.15 -13.88 39.97
C SER A 14 8.48 -15.07 39.06
N ILE A 15 8.43 -16.26 39.67
CA ILE A 15 9.03 -17.54 39.29
C ILE A 15 7.93 -18.52 38.81
N MET A 16 8.28 -19.34 37.81
CA MET A 16 7.80 -20.69 37.38
C MET A 16 6.35 -21.15 37.61
N MET A 17 5.77 -21.85 36.61
CA MET A 17 5.32 -23.25 36.75
C MET A 17 5.30 -23.99 35.39
N LEU A 18 5.86 -25.21 35.36
CA LEU A 18 5.70 -26.20 34.28
C LEU A 18 4.48 -27.11 34.58
N SER A 19 3.71 -27.48 33.55
CA SER A 19 2.87 -28.70 33.53
C SER A 19 2.95 -29.28 32.10
N ALA A 20 3.63 -30.41 31.87
CA ALA A 20 3.30 -31.80 32.16
C ALA A 20 2.26 -32.40 31.18
N CYS A 21 2.76 -33.30 30.33
CA CYS A 21 2.10 -34.10 29.31
C CYS A 21 0.93 -34.95 29.83
N SER A 22 -0.01 -35.35 28.95
CA SER A 22 -0.07 -36.72 28.40
C SER A 22 -1.46 -37.11 27.87
N LYS A 23 -1.41 -37.95 26.83
CA LYS A 23 -2.44 -38.58 26.01
C LYS A 23 -3.62 -39.20 26.79
N SER A 24 -4.78 -39.22 26.13
CA SER A 24 -5.80 -40.26 26.34
C SER A 24 -6.18 -40.86 24.99
N THR A 25 -5.85 -42.13 24.83
CA THR A 25 -6.31 -43.03 23.77
C THR A 25 -7.80 -43.28 23.95
N THR A 26 -8.61 -43.12 22.91
CA THR A 26 -9.95 -43.71 22.83
C THR A 26 -9.93 -44.73 21.71
N GLU A 27 -9.94 -46.00 22.12
CA GLU A 27 -10.27 -47.14 21.25
C GLU A 27 -11.77 -47.11 20.93
N GLY A 28 -12.09 -47.19 19.64
CA GLY A 28 -13.44 -47.42 19.11
C GLY A 28 -13.34 -48.36 17.92
N THR A 29 -13.84 -49.58 18.12
CA THR A 29 -13.93 -50.75 17.22
C THR A 29 -14.77 -50.48 15.94
N PRO A 30 -14.59 -51.21 14.82
CA PRO A 30 -14.81 -50.72 13.46
C PRO A 30 -16.26 -50.91 12.97
N ALA A 31 -16.71 -50.00 12.11
CA ALA A 31 -17.89 -50.20 11.26
C ALA A 31 -17.48 -50.04 9.78
N ALA A 32 -17.90 -51.02 8.99
CA ALA A 32 -17.51 -51.23 7.61
C ALA A 32 -18.02 -50.15 6.65
N ALA A 33 -17.21 -49.95 5.61
CA ALA A 33 -17.40 -49.25 4.35
C ALA A 33 -18.79 -48.65 4.03
N SER A 34 -18.79 -47.34 3.81
CA SER A 34 -19.65 -46.71 2.81
C SER A 34 -18.78 -45.86 1.90
N HIS A 35 -18.82 -46.19 0.61
CA HIS A 35 -18.19 -45.45 -0.48
C HIS A 35 -18.62 -43.97 -0.42
N ARG A 36 -17.66 -43.08 -0.23
CA ARG A 36 -17.78 -41.66 -0.60
C ARG A 36 -16.51 -41.31 -1.39
N PRO A 37 -16.63 -40.69 -2.58
CA PRO A 37 -15.47 -40.31 -3.36
C PRO A 37 -14.60 -39.35 -2.54
N ALA A 38 -13.29 -39.55 -2.60
CA ALA A 38 -12.31 -38.66 -2.04
C ALA A 38 -12.59 -37.24 -2.55
N VAL A 39 -13.09 -36.37 -1.69
CA VAL A 39 -13.02 -34.93 -1.95
C VAL A 39 -11.55 -34.60 -1.78
N HIS A 40 -10.86 -34.56 -2.92
CA HIS A 40 -9.58 -33.90 -3.04
C HIS A 40 -9.80 -32.45 -2.62
N THR A 41 -9.47 -32.11 -1.38
CA THR A 41 -9.24 -30.72 -1.00
C THR A 41 -7.92 -30.33 -1.64
N SER A 42 -7.99 -29.99 -2.92
CA SER A 42 -6.92 -29.29 -3.63
C SER A 42 -6.81 -27.92 -2.97
N SER A 43 -5.82 -27.73 -2.10
CA SER A 43 -5.34 -26.39 -1.80
C SER A 43 -4.99 -25.72 -3.14
N PRO A 44 -5.56 -24.56 -3.50
CA PRO A 44 -5.02 -23.82 -4.61
C PRO A 44 -3.74 -23.15 -4.10
N SER A 45 -2.63 -23.88 -4.16
CA SER A 45 -1.34 -23.27 -4.45
C SER A 45 -1.35 -22.89 -5.92
N GLY A 46 -2.26 -21.97 -6.27
CA GLY A 46 -2.42 -21.47 -7.61
C GLY A 46 -1.74 -20.13 -7.66
N ASP A 47 -0.68 -20.04 -8.45
CA ASP A 47 -0.42 -18.78 -9.14
C ASP A 47 -1.75 -18.32 -9.74
N GLN A 48 -2.38 -17.33 -9.11
CA GLN A 48 -3.61 -16.75 -9.60
C GLN A 48 -3.33 -16.31 -11.03
N GLN A 49 -3.99 -16.98 -11.96
CA GLN A 49 -3.90 -16.64 -13.36
C GLN A 49 -4.38 -15.20 -13.50
N PRO A 50 -3.69 -14.34 -14.26
CA PRO A 50 -4.10 -12.97 -14.45
C PRO A 50 -5.57 -12.92 -14.86
N SER A 51 -6.37 -12.09 -14.20
CA SER A 51 -7.74 -11.89 -14.64
C SER A 51 -7.73 -11.07 -15.94
N ASP A 52 -8.75 -11.19 -16.79
CA ASP A 52 -8.87 -10.38 -18.00
C ASP A 52 -8.92 -8.86 -17.71
N ASN A 53 -9.07 -8.47 -16.43
CA ASN A 53 -9.05 -7.09 -15.96
C ASN A 53 -7.72 -6.69 -15.29
N ASP A 54 -6.69 -7.54 -15.28
CA ASP A 54 -5.41 -7.19 -14.66
C ASP A 54 -4.67 -6.15 -15.51
N LEU A 55 -4.15 -5.12 -14.85
CA LEU A 55 -3.31 -4.11 -15.48
C LEU A 55 -1.85 -4.49 -15.26
N ASP A 56 -1.16 -4.77 -16.36
CA ASP A 56 0.26 -5.08 -16.33
C ASP A 56 1.10 -3.81 -16.15
N ILE A 57 1.61 -3.64 -14.92
CA ILE A 57 2.55 -2.56 -14.59
C ILE A 57 4.01 -2.94 -14.86
N THR A 58 4.30 -4.20 -15.20
CA THR A 58 5.68 -4.69 -15.35
C THR A 58 6.40 -4.05 -16.54
N LYS A 59 5.65 -3.65 -17.58
CA LYS A 59 6.17 -2.91 -18.75
C LYS A 59 6.78 -1.53 -18.41
N TYR A 60 6.55 -1.02 -17.20
CA TYR A 60 7.04 0.28 -16.74
C TYR A 60 8.06 0.20 -15.60
N THR A 61 8.52 -0.98 -15.20
CA THR A 61 9.46 -1.12 -14.09
C THR A 61 10.79 -0.40 -14.35
N ASP A 62 11.28 -0.45 -15.59
CA ASP A 62 12.49 0.28 -16.01
C ASP A 62 12.24 1.77 -16.27
N LYS A 63 10.99 2.14 -16.56
CA LYS A 63 10.60 3.50 -16.93
C LYS A 63 9.29 3.94 -16.27
N PRO A 64 9.25 4.05 -14.93
CA PRO A 64 8.00 4.32 -14.20
C PRO A 64 7.42 5.70 -14.51
N CYS A 65 8.24 6.65 -14.99
CA CYS A 65 7.79 7.98 -15.37
C CYS A 65 7.02 8.02 -16.70
N ASP A 66 7.17 7.02 -17.56
CA ASP A 66 6.51 6.95 -18.87
C ASP A 66 5.02 6.58 -18.73
N LEU A 67 4.57 6.26 -17.52
CA LEU A 67 3.16 6.01 -17.18
C LEU A 67 2.27 7.25 -17.26
N ILE A 68 2.84 8.45 -17.33
CA ILE A 68 2.08 9.70 -17.45
C ILE A 68 2.56 10.44 -18.69
N LYS A 69 1.61 10.77 -19.56
CA LYS A 69 1.90 11.52 -20.80
C LYS A 69 2.21 12.98 -20.45
N PRO A 70 3.09 13.68 -21.21
CA PRO A 70 3.47 15.06 -20.91
C PRO A 70 2.31 16.05 -20.80
N ASP A 71 1.26 15.87 -21.59
CA ASP A 71 0.03 16.68 -21.57
C ASP A 71 -0.78 16.47 -20.28
N GLN A 72 -0.85 15.24 -19.78
CA GLN A 72 -1.48 14.92 -18.49
C GLN A 72 -0.67 15.50 -17.32
N LEU A 73 0.66 15.48 -17.42
CA LEU A 73 1.55 16.06 -16.41
C LEU A 73 1.34 17.57 -16.28
N ALA A 74 1.12 18.27 -17.39
CA ALA A 74 0.81 19.71 -17.38
C ALA A 74 -0.47 20.04 -16.60
N THR A 75 -1.41 19.10 -16.47
CA THR A 75 -2.63 19.29 -15.66
C THR A 75 -2.40 19.20 -14.15
N LEU A 76 -1.21 18.77 -13.72
CA LEU A 76 -0.82 18.59 -12.31
C LEU A 76 -0.07 19.82 -11.74
N GLY A 77 0.26 20.80 -12.60
CA GLY A 77 0.87 22.06 -12.22
C GLY A 77 2.30 22.24 -12.75
N ASN A 78 3.03 23.18 -12.15
CA ASN A 78 4.41 23.50 -12.52
C ASN A 78 5.39 22.53 -11.87
N LEU A 79 5.89 21.59 -12.67
CA LEU A 79 6.73 20.49 -12.20
C LEU A 79 8.10 20.52 -12.87
N LYS A 80 9.12 20.14 -12.10
CA LYS A 80 10.45 19.82 -12.62
C LYS A 80 10.38 18.56 -13.49
N PRO A 81 11.40 18.34 -14.35
CA PRO A 81 11.53 17.07 -15.06
C PRO A 81 11.41 15.87 -14.12
N ALA A 82 10.70 14.85 -14.58
CA ALA A 82 10.46 13.63 -13.83
C ALA A 82 11.78 12.94 -13.47
N LYS A 83 11.87 12.41 -12.25
CA LYS A 83 13.04 11.68 -11.77
C LYS A 83 12.65 10.24 -11.41
N GLN A 84 13.32 9.29 -12.05
CA GLN A 84 13.20 7.87 -11.72
C GLN A 84 14.01 7.53 -10.47
N GLY A 85 13.55 6.52 -9.74
CA GLY A 85 14.21 6.00 -8.56
C GLY A 85 13.74 4.60 -8.19
N SER A 86 14.09 4.17 -6.98
CA SER A 86 13.59 2.93 -6.38
C SER A 86 13.31 3.16 -4.90
N GLY A 87 12.29 2.50 -4.39
CA GLY A 87 11.87 2.53 -3.00
C GLY A 87 11.51 1.15 -2.46
N PRO A 88 10.93 1.11 -1.24
CA PRO A 88 10.54 -0.13 -0.59
C PRO A 88 9.53 -0.95 -1.40
N LEU A 89 8.59 -0.30 -2.08
CA LEU A 89 7.57 -0.95 -2.90
C LEU A 89 8.09 -1.41 -4.27
N GLY A 90 9.10 -0.73 -4.82
CA GLY A 90 9.62 -1.00 -6.16
C GLY A 90 10.13 0.25 -6.86
N PRO A 91 10.19 0.25 -8.20
CA PRO A 91 10.53 1.43 -9.00
C PRO A 91 9.64 2.63 -8.68
N THR A 92 10.21 3.83 -8.72
CA THR A 92 9.50 5.07 -8.43
C THR A 92 9.70 6.11 -9.51
N CYS A 93 8.72 7.00 -9.64
CA CYS A 93 8.85 8.25 -10.36
C CYS A 93 8.43 9.41 -9.46
N THR A 94 9.21 10.49 -9.45
CA THR A 94 8.87 11.71 -8.72
C THR A 94 8.83 12.89 -9.68
N TRP A 95 7.75 13.65 -9.60
CA TRP A 95 7.59 14.95 -10.22
C TRP A 95 7.62 15.99 -9.11
N SER A 96 8.79 16.61 -8.92
CA SER A 96 8.98 17.61 -7.88
C SER A 96 8.40 18.96 -8.29
N ALA A 97 7.83 19.63 -7.30
CA ALA A 97 7.47 21.04 -7.39
C ALA A 97 8.60 21.90 -7.97
N GLN A 98 8.25 22.84 -8.86
CA GLN A 98 9.19 23.87 -9.30
C GLN A 98 9.59 24.74 -8.10
N ASP A 99 8.60 25.26 -7.38
CA ASP A 99 8.72 25.90 -6.07
C ASP A 99 8.19 24.96 -4.96
N PRO A 100 9.06 24.40 -4.08
CA PRO A 100 8.65 23.40 -3.09
C PRO A 100 7.76 23.91 -1.95
N THR A 101 7.59 25.23 -1.81
CA THR A 101 6.63 25.82 -0.87
C THR A 101 5.30 26.13 -1.54
N ARG A 102 5.27 26.39 -2.84
CA ARG A 102 4.04 26.80 -3.54
C ARG A 102 3.38 25.71 -4.37
N ASP A 103 4.20 24.92 -5.07
CA ASP A 103 3.73 23.91 -6.00
C ASP A 103 3.68 22.52 -5.35
N ASN A 104 2.89 21.64 -5.96
CA ASN A 104 2.70 20.28 -5.48
C ASN A 104 3.86 19.37 -5.92
N THR A 105 4.14 18.36 -5.11
CA THR A 105 5.04 17.26 -5.46
C THR A 105 4.25 15.97 -5.54
N TYR A 106 4.49 15.20 -6.60
CA TYR A 106 3.82 13.94 -6.88
C TYR A 106 4.85 12.80 -6.93
N THR A 107 4.51 11.66 -6.37
CA THR A 107 5.30 10.45 -6.44
C THR A 107 4.43 9.27 -6.85
N LEU A 108 4.95 8.43 -7.73
CA LEU A 108 4.42 7.13 -8.10
C LEU A 108 5.42 6.07 -7.64
N SER A 109 4.93 5.00 -7.03
CA SER A 109 5.66 3.75 -6.79
C SER A 109 4.91 2.59 -7.44
N LEU A 110 5.64 1.74 -8.16
CA LEU A 110 5.12 0.48 -8.67
C LEU A 110 5.38 -0.60 -7.63
N ALA A 111 4.33 -1.18 -7.05
CA ALA A 111 4.45 -2.18 -5.99
C ALA A 111 4.67 -3.57 -6.60
N THR A 112 5.87 -3.80 -7.12
CA THR A 112 6.27 -5.05 -7.80
C THR A 112 7.10 -5.99 -6.92
N LYS A 113 7.44 -5.58 -5.69
CA LYS A 113 8.22 -6.38 -4.73
C LYS A 113 7.34 -7.26 -3.82
N GLY A 114 6.22 -7.76 -4.35
CA GLY A 114 5.29 -8.64 -3.61
C GLY A 114 4.39 -7.92 -2.60
N SER A 115 4.29 -6.60 -2.68
CA SER A 115 3.35 -5.82 -1.86
C SER A 115 2.00 -5.73 -2.57
N THR A 116 1.04 -6.57 -2.16
CA THR A 116 -0.34 -6.50 -2.66
C THR A 116 -1.09 -5.34 -2.02
N LEU A 117 -2.23 -4.94 -2.61
CA LEU A 117 -3.08 -3.90 -2.03
C LEU A 117 -3.49 -4.23 -0.59
N GLU A 118 -3.85 -5.49 -0.34
CA GLU A 118 -4.27 -5.99 0.98
C GLU A 118 -3.14 -5.84 1.99
N SER A 119 -1.91 -6.23 1.63
CA SER A 119 -0.75 -6.04 2.51
C SER A 119 -0.45 -4.57 2.81
N MET A 120 -0.69 -3.69 1.84
CA MET A 120 -0.52 -2.25 2.01
C MET A 120 -1.58 -1.65 2.94
N ILE A 121 -2.85 -2.06 2.78
CA ILE A 121 -3.96 -1.67 3.66
C ILE A 121 -3.69 -2.09 5.10
N GLU A 122 -3.22 -3.32 5.33
CA GLU A 122 -2.90 -3.81 6.67
C GLU A 122 -1.87 -2.93 7.40
N ASN A 123 -0.93 -2.34 6.68
CA ASN A 123 0.08 -1.44 7.25
C ASN A 123 -0.47 -0.05 7.62
N VAL A 124 -1.57 0.38 7.02
CA VAL A 124 -2.05 1.78 7.11
C VAL A 124 -3.46 1.93 7.66
N LYS A 125 -4.22 0.84 7.85
CA LYS A 125 -5.63 0.89 8.29
C LYS A 125 -5.86 1.54 9.66
N MET A 126 -4.80 1.76 10.43
CA MET A 126 -4.82 2.43 11.72
C MET A 126 -4.38 3.90 11.64
N ASP A 127 -4.03 4.39 10.45
CA ASP A 127 -3.70 5.80 10.23
C ASP A 127 -4.94 6.68 10.52
N PRO A 128 -4.76 7.91 11.04
CA PRO A 128 -5.89 8.78 11.36
C PRO A 128 -6.72 9.16 10.14
N VAL A 129 -6.09 9.27 8.98
CA VAL A 129 -6.76 9.37 7.69
C VAL A 129 -6.57 8.05 6.99
N PHE A 130 -7.56 7.18 7.05
CA PHE A 130 -7.62 5.98 6.23
C PHE A 130 -9.05 5.82 5.69
N LYS A 131 -9.17 5.58 4.39
CA LYS A 131 -10.45 5.20 3.76
C LYS A 131 -10.22 4.24 2.61
N THR A 132 -11.07 3.23 2.50
CA THR A 132 -11.21 2.47 1.26
C THR A 132 -12.03 3.27 0.25
N THR A 133 -11.75 3.08 -1.04
CA THR A 133 -12.38 3.80 -2.15
C THR A 133 -12.25 3.00 -3.43
N THR A 134 -12.63 3.61 -4.55
CA THR A 134 -12.36 3.08 -5.89
C THR A 134 -11.73 4.14 -6.78
N VAL A 135 -10.76 3.74 -7.59
CA VAL A 135 -10.10 4.59 -8.60
C VAL A 135 -10.16 3.88 -9.94
N GLY A 136 -10.79 4.50 -10.95
CA GLY A 136 -10.95 3.88 -12.27
C GLY A 136 -11.69 2.53 -12.23
N GLY A 137 -12.65 2.37 -11.31
CA GLY A 137 -13.40 1.13 -11.09
C GLY A 137 -12.63 0.05 -10.32
N ARG A 138 -11.41 0.34 -9.83
CA ARG A 138 -10.56 -0.60 -9.11
C ARG A 138 -10.53 -0.31 -7.64
N GLU A 139 -10.37 -1.37 -6.86
CA GLU A 139 -10.19 -1.29 -5.41
C GLU A 139 -8.99 -0.40 -5.08
N ALA A 140 -9.19 0.51 -4.13
CA ALA A 140 -8.20 1.48 -3.73
C ALA A 140 -8.37 1.85 -2.25
N TYR A 141 -7.35 2.49 -1.70
CA TYR A 141 -7.42 3.18 -0.42
C TYR A 141 -6.67 4.51 -0.49
N SER A 142 -7.06 5.44 0.37
CA SER A 142 -6.31 6.67 0.60
C SER A 142 -5.88 6.74 2.06
N THR A 143 -4.66 7.21 2.33
CA THR A 143 -4.09 7.24 3.68
C THR A 143 -3.20 8.44 3.95
N ASP A 144 -3.20 8.92 5.18
CA ASP A 144 -2.19 9.80 5.75
C ASP A 144 -2.07 9.57 7.27
N SER A 145 -0.83 9.54 7.75
CA SER A 145 -0.53 9.30 9.17
C SER A 145 -0.79 10.52 10.08
N THR A 146 -1.27 11.63 9.52
CA THR A 146 -1.55 12.89 10.22
C THR A 146 -3.00 13.32 9.98
N ASP A 147 -3.25 14.42 9.28
CA ASP A 147 -4.59 14.97 9.06
C ASP A 147 -5.04 14.95 7.58
N GLY A 148 -4.17 14.50 6.67
CA GLY A 148 -4.45 14.45 5.23
C GLY A 148 -4.52 15.83 4.57
N THR A 149 -4.14 16.91 5.26
CA THR A 149 -4.23 18.27 4.72
C THR A 149 -3.07 18.55 3.76
N LEU A 150 -1.83 18.29 4.21
CA LEU A 150 -0.61 18.59 3.45
C LEU A 150 -0.19 17.46 2.50
N LYS A 151 -0.37 16.21 2.92
CA LYS A 151 0.08 15.05 2.16
C LYS A 151 -0.93 13.91 2.30
N CYS A 152 -1.00 13.08 1.27
CA CYS A 152 -1.77 11.85 1.31
C CYS A 152 -1.24 10.88 0.26
N GLY A 153 -1.42 9.59 0.53
CA GLY A 153 -1.13 8.50 -0.40
C GLY A 153 -2.40 7.82 -0.86
N THR A 154 -2.38 7.27 -2.08
CA THR A 154 -3.45 6.42 -2.61
C THR A 154 -2.85 5.16 -3.20
N GLY A 155 -3.23 4.00 -2.66
CA GLY A 155 -2.91 2.69 -3.22
C GLY A 155 -4.05 2.19 -4.10
N VAL A 156 -3.74 1.61 -5.26
CA VAL A 156 -4.75 1.04 -6.18
C VAL A 156 -4.31 -0.34 -6.67
N LYS A 157 -5.23 -1.29 -6.62
CA LYS A 157 -5.01 -2.65 -7.13
C LYS A 157 -4.90 -2.65 -8.65
N THR A 158 -3.84 -3.26 -9.18
CA THR A 158 -3.66 -3.44 -10.62
C THR A 158 -3.83 -4.89 -11.04
N SER A 159 -3.38 -5.84 -10.22
CA SER A 159 -3.59 -7.29 -10.39
C SER A 159 -3.85 -7.94 -9.02
N SER A 160 -3.91 -9.27 -8.94
CA SER A 160 -3.95 -9.96 -7.65
C SER A 160 -2.63 -9.90 -6.88
N LYS A 161 -1.51 -9.56 -7.54
CA LYS A 161 -0.15 -9.57 -6.96
C LYS A 161 0.49 -8.18 -6.90
N ASP A 162 -0.03 -7.23 -7.69
CA ASP A 162 0.56 -5.92 -7.88
C ASP A 162 -0.43 -4.80 -7.55
N ALA A 163 0.15 -3.66 -7.18
CA ALA A 163 -0.55 -2.41 -6.97
C ALA A 163 0.32 -1.23 -7.44
N ILE A 164 -0.30 -0.07 -7.55
CA ILE A 164 0.41 1.21 -7.58
C ILE A 164 0.19 1.94 -6.26
N PHE A 165 1.18 2.73 -5.86
CA PHE A 165 1.04 3.68 -4.77
C PHE A 165 1.39 5.07 -5.27
N THR A 166 0.45 5.99 -5.15
CA THR A 166 0.66 7.41 -5.45
C THR A 166 0.76 8.19 -4.16
N GLN A 167 1.55 9.25 -4.15
CA GLN A 167 1.64 10.17 -3.04
C GLN A 167 1.67 11.60 -3.55
N VAL A 168 0.98 12.49 -2.84
CA VAL A 168 1.02 13.92 -3.07
C VAL A 168 1.46 14.62 -1.81
N ARG A 169 2.29 15.64 -1.97
CA ARG A 169 2.48 16.73 -1.01
C ARG A 169 2.03 18.01 -1.67
N LEU A 170 1.03 18.67 -1.10
CA LEU A 170 0.56 19.97 -1.56
C LEU A 170 1.59 21.06 -1.23
N GLY A 171 1.67 22.06 -2.08
CA GLY A 171 2.24 23.35 -1.71
C GLY A 171 1.26 24.19 -0.88
N ASP A 172 1.75 25.26 -0.28
CA ASP A 172 0.99 26.15 0.60
C ASP A 172 -0.26 26.68 -0.11
N GLU A 173 -0.16 27.02 -1.40
CA GLU A 173 -1.27 27.56 -2.19
C GLU A 173 -2.47 26.59 -2.26
N ASP A 174 -2.22 25.31 -2.55
CA ASP A 174 -3.29 24.30 -2.63
C ASP A 174 -3.71 23.79 -1.25
N THR A 175 -2.80 23.83 -0.28
CA THR A 175 -3.08 23.50 1.12
C THR A 175 -4.08 24.50 1.70
N GLU A 176 -3.86 25.79 1.51
CA GLU A 176 -4.75 26.86 1.99
C GLU A 176 -6.08 26.90 1.22
N LYS A 177 -6.05 26.71 -0.10
CA LYS A 177 -7.26 26.77 -0.94
C LYS A 177 -8.16 25.55 -0.77
N THR A 178 -7.56 24.36 -0.64
CA THR A 178 -8.31 23.10 -0.69
C THR A 178 -8.02 22.20 0.50
N GLY A 179 -6.75 22.02 0.86
CA GLY A 179 -6.32 21.01 1.82
C GLY A 179 -6.68 19.58 1.41
N LYS A 180 -7.02 19.34 0.13
CA LYS A 180 -7.57 18.05 -0.34
C LYS A 180 -6.49 17.13 -0.92
N SER A 181 -5.43 16.89 -0.17
CA SER A 181 -4.28 16.13 -0.69
C SER A 181 -4.64 14.69 -1.11
N CYS A 182 -5.59 14.03 -0.43
CA CYS A 182 -6.08 12.70 -0.85
C CYS A 182 -6.86 12.74 -2.16
N GLN A 183 -7.59 13.81 -2.45
CA GLN A 183 -8.26 13.95 -3.74
C GLN A 183 -7.23 14.15 -4.86
N ALA A 184 -6.13 14.86 -4.58
CA ALA A 184 -5.04 15.04 -5.52
C ALA A 184 -4.29 13.72 -5.79
N SER A 185 -4.02 12.89 -4.77
CA SER A 185 -3.42 11.57 -4.98
C SER A 185 -4.34 10.61 -5.71
N GLU A 186 -5.65 10.60 -5.40
CA GLU A 186 -6.65 9.83 -6.14
C GLU A 186 -6.72 10.24 -7.62
N ARG A 187 -6.62 11.54 -7.92
CA ARG A 187 -6.57 12.04 -9.30
C ARG A 187 -5.32 11.57 -10.03
N LEU A 188 -4.14 11.60 -9.39
CA LEU A 188 -2.91 11.07 -9.98
C LEU A 188 -3.07 9.58 -10.28
N ALA A 189 -3.60 8.81 -9.34
CA ALA A 189 -3.84 7.39 -9.51
C ALA A 189 -4.82 7.11 -10.66
N ALA A 190 -5.89 7.91 -10.79
CA ALA A 190 -6.85 7.78 -11.88
C ALA A 190 -6.22 7.97 -13.27
N ILE A 191 -5.32 8.94 -13.42
CA ILE A 191 -4.56 9.15 -14.66
C ILE A 191 -3.75 7.91 -15.02
N ILE A 192 -3.01 7.36 -14.04
CA ILE A 192 -2.15 6.19 -14.24
C ILE A 192 -2.97 4.95 -14.59
N ILE A 193 -4.08 4.71 -13.88
CA ILE A 193 -4.98 3.59 -14.18
C ILE A 193 -5.59 3.72 -15.57
N GLY A 194 -5.95 4.93 -16.00
CA GLY A 194 -6.40 5.20 -17.36
C GLY A 194 -5.35 4.80 -18.40
N ASN A 195 -4.10 5.24 -18.24
CA ASN A 195 -3.01 4.93 -19.18
C ASN A 195 -2.59 3.46 -19.20
N LEU A 196 -2.84 2.72 -18.12
CA LEU A 196 -2.57 1.28 -18.06
C LEU A 196 -3.60 0.45 -18.83
N GLY A 197 -4.85 0.96 -18.95
CA GLY A 197 -5.94 0.31 -19.66
C GLY A 197 -6.06 0.71 -21.14
N ASP A 198 -5.30 1.73 -21.58
CA ASP A 198 -5.12 2.13 -22.98
C ASP A 198 -4.14 1.20 -23.73
#